data_AF-A0A8T1ETK5-F1
#
_entry.id   AF-A0A8T1ETK5-F1
#
_cell.length_a   1.000
_cell.length_b   1.000
_cell.length_c   1.000
_cell.angle_alpha   90.00
_cell.angle_beta   90.00
_cell.angle_gamma   90.00
#
_symmetry.space_group_name_H-M   'P 1'
#
loop_
_entity.id
_entity.type
_entity.pdbx_description
1 polymer ?
#
loop_
_entity_poly.entity_id
_entity_poly.type
_entity_poly.pdbx_seq_one_letter_code
_entity_poly.pdbx_strand_id
1 'polypeptide(L)'
;MESVEEGAIARLRVWRVGNDSSSNSESEGEDDAGEDDEVEVIEVVVRDWRNAYPNAFKLKVLDDINAGITVTEAARLHGIKSRTAVHGWIHREAVIRDACNHLEAAQRKFASEVGTKVSATYARACIFNADEMAVYYDATPTCIISERGSKKSVKIKGRTRSECASVLLIVSATGQKLRPVIIFKGQPGEGVEEEVGGISSRVVTAVQKNAWMDARVWLETFVEKSWGEFVSDMHPGPLALYVDNLKCHVNTESEEALAAWGTELVPLPKNTTSVLQPLDVGVMGPFQQKLRAITLSFELNAVGSSGHLPLRERLLTIQRMSAPEKRKRLVERVIAAWDAPTGQL
;
A
#
# COMPACT_ATOMS: atom_id res chain seq x y z
N MET A 1 6.05 -1.55 43.26
CA MET A 1 6.30 -2.51 42.17
C MET A 1 4.94 -2.83 41.60
N GLU A 2 4.50 -1.98 40.69
CA GLU A 2 3.33 -2.12 39.80
C GLU A 2 3.26 -0.78 39.06
N SER A 3 3.55 -0.79 37.77
CA SER A 3 3.23 0.31 36.87
C SER A 3 2.84 -0.30 35.54
N VAL A 4 1.54 -0.31 35.33
CA VAL A 4 0.81 -0.73 34.14
C VAL A 4 1.35 0.06 32.94
N GLU A 5 1.88 -0.64 31.93
CA GLU A 5 2.23 -0.07 30.64
C GLU A 5 0.94 0.18 29.85
N GLU A 6 0.39 1.39 29.95
CA GLU A 6 -0.60 1.89 28.99
C GLU A 6 0.09 2.11 27.63
N GLY A 7 -0.16 1.18 26.70
CA GLY A 7 0.18 1.35 25.30
C GLY A 7 -0.56 2.57 24.72
N ALA A 8 0.19 3.50 24.16
CA ALA A 8 -0.36 4.70 23.54
C ALA A 8 -1.27 4.35 22.36
N ILE A 9 -2.58 4.51 22.55
CA ILE A 9 -3.58 4.47 21.49
C ILE A 9 -3.47 5.75 20.67
N ALA A 10 -2.98 5.64 19.42
CA ALA A 10 -3.13 6.71 18.44
C ALA A 10 -4.60 6.77 18.01
N ARG A 11 -5.39 7.61 18.69
CA ARG A 11 -6.75 7.96 18.26
C ARG A 11 -6.67 8.75 16.96
N LEU A 12 -6.98 8.10 15.85
CA LEU A 12 -7.28 8.78 14.59
C LEU A 12 -8.53 9.64 14.83
N ARG A 13 -8.41 10.98 14.76
CA ARG A 13 -9.57 11.86 14.77
C ARG A 13 -10.32 11.70 13.46
N VAL A 14 -11.30 10.81 13.46
CA VAL A 14 -12.36 10.81 12.45
C VAL A 14 -13.25 12.01 12.72
N TRP A 15 -13.33 12.92 11.76
CA TRP A 15 -14.40 13.93 11.74
C TRP A 15 -15.73 13.20 11.58
N ARG A 16 -16.50 13.05 12.67
CA ARG A 16 -17.90 12.64 12.57
C ARG A 16 -18.74 13.85 12.20
N VAL A 17 -19.42 13.75 11.07
CA VAL A 17 -20.60 14.55 10.75
C VAL A 17 -21.72 14.04 11.65
N GLY A 18 -22.30 14.93 12.45
CA GLY A 18 -23.39 14.60 13.36
C GLY A 18 -24.68 14.29 12.59
N ASN A 19 -25.42 13.30 13.07
CA ASN A 19 -26.86 13.21 12.88
C ASN A 19 -27.42 12.37 14.04
N ASP A 20 -28.03 13.05 14.99
CA ASP A 20 -28.86 12.42 16.02
C ASP A 20 -30.32 12.53 15.59
N SER A 21 -30.97 11.38 15.41
CA SER A 21 -32.42 11.25 15.54
C SER A 21 -32.80 9.88 16.12
N SER A 22 -33.22 9.94 17.39
CA SER A 22 -34.25 9.15 18.09
C SER A 22 -34.16 7.62 18.28
N SER A 23 -34.01 7.28 19.58
CA SER A 23 -34.97 6.56 20.46
C SER A 23 -35.11 5.02 20.50
N ASN A 24 -34.97 4.52 21.74
CA ASN A 24 -35.60 3.35 22.42
C ASN A 24 -35.25 1.93 21.90
N SER A 25 -35.19 0.87 22.73
CA SER A 25 -35.50 0.61 24.15
C SER A 25 -34.90 -0.74 24.58
N GLU A 26 -34.83 -0.95 25.90
CA GLU A 26 -34.36 -2.13 26.66
C GLU A 26 -35.07 -3.46 26.35
N SER A 27 -34.38 -4.59 26.53
CA SER A 27 -34.86 -5.77 27.30
C SER A 27 -33.78 -6.85 27.48
N GLU A 28 -33.75 -7.42 28.68
CA GLU A 28 -32.90 -8.48 29.24
C GLU A 28 -33.21 -9.90 28.71
N GLY A 29 -32.29 -10.86 28.89
CA GLY A 29 -32.63 -12.30 29.00
C GLY A 29 -31.67 -13.33 28.38
N GLU A 30 -30.78 -13.87 29.21
CA GLU A 30 -30.30 -15.26 29.39
C GLU A 30 -29.91 -16.21 28.21
N ASP A 31 -28.65 -16.65 28.30
CA ASP A 31 -28.09 -18.01 28.17
C ASP A 31 -28.40 -18.90 26.95
N ASP A 32 -27.38 -19.09 26.09
CA ASP A 32 -27.02 -20.43 25.62
C ASP A 32 -25.52 -20.53 25.32
N ALA A 33 -24.92 -21.64 25.75
CA ALA A 33 -23.50 -21.93 25.70
C ALA A 33 -23.12 -22.46 24.30
N GLY A 34 -22.39 -21.65 23.53
CA GLY A 34 -21.72 -22.08 22.29
C GLY A 34 -20.21 -21.96 22.45
N GLU A 35 -19.49 -23.03 22.11
CA GLU A 35 -18.02 -23.09 22.06
C GLU A 35 -17.45 -21.87 21.32
N ASP A 36 -16.83 -20.97 22.08
CA ASP A 36 -15.94 -19.94 21.56
C ASP A 36 -14.70 -20.64 20.99
N ASP A 37 -14.71 -20.87 19.67
CA ASP A 37 -13.49 -20.92 18.89
C ASP A 37 -12.82 -19.54 19.03
N GLU A 38 -12.01 -19.37 20.08
CA GLU A 38 -11.07 -18.26 20.23
C GLU A 38 -10.13 -18.31 19.03
N VAL A 39 -10.51 -17.61 17.95
CA VAL A 39 -9.60 -17.24 16.87
C VAL A 39 -8.58 -16.31 17.51
N GLU A 40 -7.49 -16.90 17.98
CA GLU A 40 -6.32 -16.21 18.53
C GLU A 40 -5.93 -15.13 17.52
N VAL A 41 -6.28 -13.88 17.82
CA VAL A 41 -5.92 -12.72 17.00
C VAL A 41 -4.42 -12.57 17.16
N ILE A 42 -3.67 -13.18 16.24
CA ILE A 42 -2.22 -13.04 16.19
C ILE A 42 -1.93 -11.58 15.89
N GLU A 43 -1.52 -10.84 16.91
CA GLU A 43 -1.01 -9.49 16.78
C GLU A 43 0.33 -9.55 16.04
N VAL A 44 0.27 -9.46 14.71
CA VAL A 44 1.45 -9.50 13.85
C VAL A 44 2.15 -8.13 13.91
N VAL A 45 3.08 -7.97 14.85
CA VAL A 45 4.01 -6.84 14.84
C VAL A 45 4.98 -7.01 13.67
N VAL A 46 4.67 -6.35 12.55
CA VAL A 46 5.55 -6.27 11.38
C VAL A 46 6.80 -5.47 11.76
N ARG A 47 7.91 -6.17 11.99
CA ARG A 47 9.22 -5.54 12.22
C ARG A 47 9.94 -5.35 10.89
N ASP A 48 9.70 -4.21 10.25
CA ASP A 48 10.40 -3.86 9.01
C ASP A 48 11.90 -3.66 9.23
N TRP A 49 12.70 -4.30 8.38
CA TRP A 49 14.17 -4.25 8.41
C TRP A 49 14.66 -3.44 7.21
N ARG A 50 14.33 -2.15 7.18
CA ARG A 50 14.89 -1.10 6.29
C ARG A 50 14.43 0.30 6.71
N ASN A 51 14.63 0.69 7.98
CA ASN A 51 14.21 2.02 8.44
C ASN A 51 15.23 3.10 8.00
N ALA A 52 15.07 3.61 6.78
CA ALA A 52 15.38 5.01 6.53
C ALA A 52 14.27 5.83 7.19
N TYR A 53 14.53 6.39 8.36
CA TYR A 53 13.52 7.20 9.07
C TYR A 53 13.11 8.41 8.21
N PRO A 54 11.80 8.71 8.09
CA PRO A 54 11.33 9.90 7.37
C PRO A 54 11.89 11.19 7.98
N ASN A 55 12.09 12.24 7.17
CA ASN A 55 12.63 13.50 7.67
C ASN A 55 11.71 14.16 8.71
N ALA A 56 10.39 14.05 8.57
CA ALA A 56 9.44 14.53 9.58
C ALA A 56 9.66 13.85 10.95
N PHE A 57 9.91 12.53 10.97
CA PHE A 57 10.25 11.82 12.19
C PHE A 57 11.61 12.26 12.76
N LYS A 58 12.61 12.44 11.89
CA LYS A 58 13.93 12.95 12.32
C LYS A 58 13.80 14.33 12.97
N LEU A 59 12.98 15.23 12.41
CA LEU A 59 12.74 16.55 13.00
C LEU A 59 12.13 16.45 14.39
N LYS A 60 11.11 15.59 14.59
CA LYS A 60 10.53 15.38 15.92
C LYS A 60 11.60 14.99 16.95
N VAL A 61 12.49 14.07 16.59
CA VAL A 61 13.60 13.62 17.43
C VAL A 61 14.60 14.76 17.70
N LEU A 62 14.91 15.57 16.68
CA LEU A 62 15.83 16.71 16.79
C LEU A 62 15.23 17.84 17.64
N ASP A 63 13.94 18.13 17.50
CA ASP A 63 13.24 19.14 18.28
C ASP A 63 13.22 18.76 19.77
N ASP A 64 13.00 17.49 20.11
CA ASP A 64 13.10 17.04 21.50
C ASP A 64 14.54 17.22 22.05
N ILE A 65 15.56 16.89 21.24
CA ILE A 65 16.97 17.05 21.62
C ILE A 65 17.29 18.54 21.84
N ASN A 66 16.81 19.42 20.96
CA ASN A 66 16.94 20.88 21.11
C ASN A 66 16.16 21.42 22.32
N ALA A 67 15.08 20.74 22.72
CA ALA A 67 14.36 21.02 23.97
C ALA A 67 15.09 20.50 25.22
N GLY A 68 16.25 19.87 25.07
CA GLY A 68 17.17 19.52 26.16
C GLY A 68 17.21 18.04 26.53
N ILE A 69 16.50 17.15 25.82
CA ILE A 69 16.64 15.72 26.09
C ILE A 69 17.95 15.17 25.51
N THR A 70 18.57 14.23 26.22
CA THR A 70 19.81 13.61 25.72
C THR A 70 19.53 12.72 24.52
N VAL A 71 20.54 12.51 23.66
CA VAL A 71 20.45 11.59 22.50
C VAL A 71 20.03 10.17 22.91
N THR A 72 20.52 9.70 24.06
CA THR A 72 20.16 8.36 24.58
C THR A 72 18.68 8.29 24.94
N GLU A 73 18.17 9.34 25.58
CA GLU A 73 16.76 9.41 25.96
C GLU A 73 15.85 9.57 24.74
N ALA A 74 16.21 10.43 23.78
CA ALA A 74 15.50 10.56 22.52
C ALA A 74 15.43 9.24 21.73
N ALA A 75 16.56 8.52 21.66
CA ALA A 75 16.60 7.23 20.98
C ALA A 75 15.71 6.19 21.65
N ARG A 76 15.65 6.17 22.99
CA ARG A 76 14.77 5.29 23.76
C ARG A 76 13.30 5.66 23.54
N LEU A 77 12.96 6.93 23.68
CA LEU A 77 11.60 7.46 23.56
C LEU A 77 10.98 7.15 22.20
N HIS A 78 11.77 7.28 21.12
CA HIS A 78 11.30 7.09 19.75
C HIS A 78 11.61 5.70 19.16
N GLY A 79 12.07 4.75 19.98
CA GLY A 79 12.34 3.38 19.54
C GLY A 79 13.47 3.25 18.50
N ILE A 80 14.43 4.18 18.51
CA ILE A 80 15.52 4.25 17.52
C ILE A 80 16.65 3.31 17.92
N LYS A 81 16.93 2.32 17.06
CA LYS A 81 17.93 1.27 17.33
C LYS A 81 19.39 1.75 17.31
N SER A 82 19.69 2.87 16.64
CA SER A 82 21.05 3.35 16.43
C SER A 82 21.21 4.81 16.87
N ARG A 83 21.89 5.04 18.00
CA ARG A 83 22.25 6.39 18.46
C ARG A 83 23.19 7.10 17.48
N THR A 84 24.05 6.36 16.79
CA THR A 84 24.92 6.88 15.72
C THR A 84 24.09 7.48 14.58
N ALA A 85 22.93 6.89 14.26
CA ALA A 85 22.03 7.47 13.28
C ALA A 85 21.49 8.84 13.73
N VAL A 86 21.13 8.97 15.01
CA VAL A 86 20.65 10.24 15.61
C VAL A 86 21.74 11.31 15.56
N HIS A 87 22.98 10.98 15.94
CA HIS A 87 24.10 11.91 15.76
C HIS A 87 24.29 12.33 14.29
N GLY A 88 24.15 11.40 13.34
CA GLY A 88 24.16 11.70 11.92
C GLY A 88 22.98 12.56 11.43
N TRP A 89 21.89 12.66 12.19
CA TRP A 89 20.79 13.60 11.92
C TRP A 89 21.08 14.97 12.49
N ILE A 90 21.65 15.06 13.70
CA ILE A 90 22.07 16.33 14.32
C ILE A 90 23.03 17.07 13.39
N HIS A 91 24.04 16.37 12.84
CA HIS A 91 24.98 16.96 11.88
C HIS A 91 24.33 17.45 10.58
N ARG A 92 23.12 16.98 10.25
CA ARG A 92 22.38 17.34 9.03
C ARG A 92 21.07 18.07 9.34
N GLU A 93 20.89 18.59 10.55
CA GLU A 93 19.63 19.16 10.99
C GLU A 93 19.14 20.26 10.05
N ALA A 94 20.00 21.21 9.70
CA ALA A 94 19.64 22.29 8.79
C ALA A 94 19.12 21.78 7.44
N VAL A 95 19.77 20.76 6.87
CA VAL A 95 19.37 20.14 5.60
C VAL A 95 18.03 19.39 5.74
N ILE A 96 17.83 18.68 6.85
CA ILE A 96 16.58 17.96 7.13
C ILE A 96 15.43 18.96 7.30
N ARG A 97 15.66 20.06 8.04
CA ARG A 97 14.67 21.10 8.31
C ARG A 97 14.29 21.87 7.05
N ASP A 98 15.28 22.25 6.24
CA ASP A 98 15.05 22.89 4.94
C ASP A 98 14.24 21.99 4.00
N ALA A 99 14.59 20.70 3.92
CA ALA A 99 13.83 19.73 3.11
C ALA A 99 12.36 19.60 3.55
N CYS A 100 12.08 19.56 4.87
CA CYS A 100 10.71 19.52 5.37
C CYS A 100 9.96 20.82 5.08
N ASN A 101 10.58 21.98 5.32
CA ASN A 101 9.98 23.28 5.03
C ASN A 101 9.63 23.42 3.55
N HIS A 102 10.50 22.95 2.65
CA HIS A 102 10.25 22.94 1.22
C HIS A 102 9.03 22.10 0.85
N LEU A 103 8.90 20.89 1.42
CA LEU A 103 7.76 20.01 1.20
C LEU A 103 6.46 20.61 1.76
N GLU A 104 6.48 21.21 2.94
CA GLU A 104 5.33 21.88 3.53
C GLU A 104 4.89 23.10 2.70
N ALA A 105 5.83 23.90 2.23
CA ALA A 105 5.55 25.04 1.36
C ALA A 105 4.94 24.58 0.03
N ALA A 106 5.48 23.52 -0.57
CA ALA A 106 4.94 22.93 -1.79
C ALA A 106 3.52 22.38 -1.58
N GLN A 107 3.28 21.69 -0.47
CA GLN A 107 1.96 21.18 -0.10
C GLN A 107 0.94 22.32 0.09
N ARG A 108 1.30 23.36 0.85
CA ARG A 108 0.42 24.53 1.07
C ARG A 108 0.09 25.23 -0.24
N LYS A 109 1.10 25.50 -1.06
CA LYS A 109 0.92 26.13 -2.37
C LYS A 109 -0.01 25.31 -3.25
N PHE A 110 0.28 24.00 -3.41
CA PHE A 110 -0.52 23.10 -4.22
C PHE A 110 -1.97 23.01 -3.75
N ALA A 111 -2.21 22.90 -2.44
CA ALA A 111 -3.55 22.87 -1.87
C ALA A 111 -4.32 24.19 -2.13
N SER A 112 -3.66 25.34 -1.97
CA SER A 112 -4.29 26.65 -2.16
C SER A 112 -4.61 26.97 -3.62
N GLU A 113 -3.78 26.52 -4.56
CA GLU A 113 -3.93 26.84 -5.98
C GLU A 113 -4.71 25.72 -6.70
N VAL A 114 -4.12 24.53 -6.78
CA VAL A 114 -4.65 23.39 -7.56
C VAL A 114 -5.76 22.68 -6.79
N GLY A 115 -5.52 22.36 -5.52
CA GLY A 115 -6.48 21.64 -4.68
C GLY A 115 -7.81 22.38 -4.53
N THR A 116 -7.75 23.70 -4.35
CA THR A 116 -8.95 24.55 -4.25
C THR A 116 -9.71 24.63 -5.57
N LYS A 117 -9.01 24.80 -6.71
CA LYS A 117 -9.63 24.78 -8.05
C LYS A 117 -10.33 23.44 -8.29
N VAL A 118 -9.63 22.32 -8.11
CA VAL A 118 -10.19 20.99 -8.38
C VAL A 118 -11.37 20.69 -7.46
N SER A 119 -11.27 21.03 -6.16
CA SER A 119 -12.37 20.80 -5.22
C SER A 119 -13.61 21.68 -5.49
N ALA A 120 -13.43 22.84 -6.13
CA ALA A 120 -14.54 23.71 -6.54
C ALA A 120 -15.20 23.23 -7.84
N THR A 121 -14.42 22.62 -8.75
CA THR A 121 -14.91 22.16 -10.06
C THR A 121 -15.53 20.76 -10.00
N TYR A 122 -14.94 19.85 -9.23
CA TYR A 122 -15.27 18.42 -9.26
C TYR A 122 -15.88 17.95 -7.95
N ALA A 123 -16.94 17.16 -8.04
CA ALA A 123 -17.44 16.41 -6.89
C ALA A 123 -16.38 15.40 -6.43
N ARG A 124 -16.36 15.07 -5.13
CA ARG A 124 -15.39 14.10 -4.57
C ARG A 124 -15.40 12.74 -5.27
N ALA A 125 -16.56 12.27 -5.74
CA ALA A 125 -16.68 11.02 -6.48
C ALA A 125 -16.04 11.06 -7.88
N CYS A 126 -15.73 12.25 -8.40
CA CYS A 126 -15.15 12.50 -9.72
C CYS A 126 -13.67 12.89 -9.64
N ILE A 127 -13.09 12.92 -8.43
CA ILE A 127 -11.67 13.17 -8.20
C ILE A 127 -11.01 11.82 -7.91
N PHE A 128 -10.04 11.43 -8.74
CA PHE A 128 -9.32 10.17 -8.62
C PHE A 128 -7.83 10.40 -8.45
N ASN A 129 -7.16 9.39 -7.92
CA ASN A 129 -5.73 9.31 -7.83
C ASN A 129 -5.25 7.95 -8.34
N ALA A 130 -4.15 7.94 -9.09
CA ALA A 130 -3.51 6.74 -9.59
C ALA A 130 -2.00 6.76 -9.34
N ASP A 131 -1.45 5.61 -8.93
CA ASP A 131 -0.04 5.46 -8.60
C ASP A 131 0.37 3.98 -8.57
N GLU A 132 1.63 3.68 -8.93
CA GLU A 132 2.14 2.32 -8.99
C GLU A 132 2.93 1.90 -7.76
N MET A 133 2.84 0.61 -7.44
CA MET A 133 3.74 -0.02 -6.49
C MET A 133 4.25 -1.38 -6.96
N ALA A 134 5.43 -1.77 -6.49
CA ALA A 134 5.97 -3.09 -6.74
C ALA A 134 5.37 -4.15 -5.80
N VAL A 135 4.80 -5.21 -6.38
CA VAL A 135 4.33 -6.40 -5.65
C VAL A 135 5.23 -7.58 -6.01
N TYR A 136 5.90 -8.15 -5.00
CA TYR A 136 6.85 -9.24 -5.17
C TYR A 136 6.16 -10.61 -5.24
N TYR A 137 6.66 -11.50 -6.11
CA TYR A 137 6.13 -12.87 -6.18
C TYR A 137 6.40 -13.63 -4.88
N ASP A 138 7.65 -13.58 -4.43
CA ASP A 138 8.12 -14.22 -3.20
C ASP A 138 8.41 -13.12 -2.16
N ALA A 139 7.53 -12.96 -1.17
CA ALA A 139 7.82 -12.07 -0.05
C ALA A 139 9.00 -12.63 0.76
N THR A 140 9.85 -11.75 1.28
CA THR A 140 10.84 -12.23 2.27
C THR A 140 10.10 -12.51 3.57
N PRO A 141 10.12 -13.74 4.10
CA PRO A 141 9.41 -14.07 5.32
C PRO A 141 10.03 -13.28 6.47
N THR A 142 9.19 -12.47 7.11
CA THR A 142 9.51 -11.75 8.35
C THR A 142 9.30 -12.64 9.58
N CYS A 143 8.55 -13.73 9.43
CA CYS A 143 8.25 -14.71 10.46
C CYS A 143 9.11 -15.98 10.34
N ILE A 144 9.36 -16.64 11.47
CA ILE A 144 9.97 -17.97 11.51
C ILE A 144 8.82 -18.97 11.66
N ILE A 145 8.77 -19.97 10.79
CA ILE A 145 7.80 -21.05 10.87
C ILE A 145 8.45 -22.22 11.63
N SER A 146 7.76 -22.72 12.66
CA SER A 146 8.19 -23.89 13.43
C SER A 146 6.99 -24.78 13.74
N GLU A 147 7.21 -26.09 13.74
CA GLU A 147 6.20 -27.05 14.19
C GLU A 147 6.09 -27.01 15.72
N ARG A 148 4.85 -27.11 16.23
CA ARG A 148 4.57 -27.11 17.68
C ARG A 148 5.34 -28.25 18.36
N GLY A 149 6.12 -27.92 19.40
CA GLY A 149 6.94 -28.89 20.14
C GLY A 149 8.31 -29.22 19.52
N SER A 150 8.65 -28.67 18.35
CA SER A 150 9.96 -28.88 17.71
C SER A 150 10.99 -27.83 18.15
N LYS A 151 12.18 -28.30 18.58
CA LYS A 151 13.36 -27.42 18.78
C LYS A 151 14.02 -26.98 17.46
N LYS A 152 13.57 -27.54 16.32
CA LYS A 152 14.09 -27.24 14.98
C LYS A 152 13.17 -26.23 14.30
N SER A 153 13.54 -24.96 14.33
CA SER A 153 12.89 -23.93 13.52
C SER A 153 13.52 -23.89 12.12
N VAL A 154 12.69 -23.74 11.08
CA VAL A 154 13.18 -23.56 9.72
C VAL A 154 12.84 -22.15 9.29
N LYS A 155 13.87 -21.32 9.14
CA LYS A 155 13.71 -20.03 8.47
C LYS A 155 13.86 -20.29 6.97
N ILE A 156 12.78 -20.16 6.19
CA ILE A 156 12.97 -19.96 4.75
C ILE A 156 13.70 -18.63 4.63
N LYS A 157 14.91 -18.63 4.08
CA LYS A 157 15.49 -17.38 3.60
C LYS A 157 14.67 -16.99 2.37
N GLY A 158 13.94 -15.88 2.46
CA GLY A 158 13.36 -15.27 1.27
C GLY A 158 14.44 -15.05 0.22
N ARG A 159 14.06 -15.10 -1.06
CA ARG A 159 15.00 -14.74 -2.13
C ARG A 159 15.45 -13.30 -1.91
N THR A 160 16.77 -13.08 -1.86
CA THR A 160 17.38 -11.76 -1.67
C THR A 160 17.02 -10.77 -2.79
N ARG A 161 16.51 -11.27 -3.92
CA ARG A 161 15.97 -10.53 -5.08
C ARG A 161 14.80 -11.30 -5.68
N SER A 162 13.61 -11.21 -5.10
CA SER A 162 12.41 -11.68 -5.77
C SER A 162 12.08 -10.76 -6.95
N GLU A 163 11.59 -11.32 -8.05
CA GLU A 163 10.99 -10.52 -9.11
C GLU A 163 9.66 -9.91 -8.61
N CYS A 164 9.23 -8.83 -9.26
CA CYS A 164 7.97 -8.16 -8.94
C CYS A 164 7.16 -7.92 -10.23
N ALA A 165 5.85 -7.80 -10.04
CA ALA A 165 5.00 -7.07 -10.97
C ALA A 165 4.82 -5.63 -10.44
N SER A 166 4.57 -4.68 -11.33
CA SER A 166 4.09 -3.35 -10.93
C SER A 166 2.56 -3.37 -10.92
N VAL A 167 1.97 -2.75 -9.90
CA VAL A 167 0.51 -2.68 -9.73
C VAL A 167 0.12 -1.21 -9.65
N LEU A 168 -0.62 -0.74 -10.66
CA LEU A 168 -1.27 0.57 -10.63
C LEU A 168 -2.58 0.44 -9.84
N LEU A 169 -2.69 1.23 -8.78
CA LEU A 169 -3.90 1.34 -7.97
C LEU A 169 -4.61 2.63 -8.34
N ILE A 170 -5.94 2.61 -8.38
CA ILE A 170 -6.76 3.78 -8.71
C ILE A 170 -7.90 3.90 -7.70
N VAL A 171 -8.01 5.08 -7.07
CA VAL A 171 -9.00 5.34 -6.02
C VAL A 171 -9.61 6.73 -6.16
N SER A 172 -10.91 6.86 -5.94
CA SER A 172 -11.59 8.15 -5.87
C SER A 172 -11.40 8.82 -4.50
N ALA A 173 -11.68 10.12 -4.40
CA ALA A 173 -11.69 10.82 -3.12
C ALA A 173 -12.85 10.38 -2.19
N THR A 174 -13.79 9.57 -2.66
CA THR A 174 -14.79 8.90 -1.81
C THR A 174 -14.35 7.49 -1.36
N GLY A 175 -13.19 7.01 -1.82
CA GLY A 175 -12.69 5.68 -1.53
C GLY A 175 -13.20 4.60 -2.46
N GLN A 176 -13.85 4.97 -3.58
CA GLN A 176 -14.19 4.01 -4.64
C GLN A 176 -12.91 3.52 -5.28
N LYS A 177 -12.71 2.21 -5.28
CA LYS A 177 -11.56 1.56 -5.87
C LYS A 177 -11.91 1.05 -7.25
N LEU A 178 -11.06 1.33 -8.25
CA LEU A 178 -11.20 0.70 -9.57
C LEU A 178 -10.35 -0.57 -9.65
N ARG A 179 -10.53 -1.34 -10.73
CA ARG A 179 -9.72 -2.55 -10.98
C ARG A 179 -8.24 -2.16 -11.06
N PRO A 180 -7.34 -2.82 -10.31
CA PRO A 180 -5.91 -2.60 -10.44
C PRO A 180 -5.41 -2.97 -11.85
N VAL A 181 -4.39 -2.26 -12.34
CA VAL A 181 -3.63 -2.68 -13.52
C VAL A 181 -2.36 -3.39 -13.07
N ILE A 182 -2.16 -4.64 -13.46
CA ILE A 182 -0.97 -5.43 -13.11
C ILE A 182 -0.07 -5.57 -14.34
N ILE A 183 1.16 -5.06 -14.22
CA ILE A 183 2.17 -5.09 -15.27
C ILE A 183 3.15 -6.23 -14.96
N PHE A 184 3.07 -7.28 -15.77
CA PHE A 184 3.94 -8.45 -15.68
C PHE A 184 5.20 -8.27 -16.51
N LYS A 185 6.29 -8.90 -16.04
CA LYS A 185 7.54 -8.97 -16.78
C LYS A 185 7.41 -9.98 -17.91
N GLY A 186 7.68 -9.54 -19.13
CA GLY A 186 7.67 -10.40 -20.31
C GLY A 186 7.78 -9.61 -21.60
N GLN A 187 7.86 -10.31 -22.72
CA GLN A 187 7.81 -9.70 -24.03
C GLN A 187 6.34 -9.52 -24.44
N PRO A 188 5.90 -8.30 -24.79
CA PRO A 188 4.56 -8.08 -25.33
C PRO A 188 4.33 -8.91 -26.60
N GLY A 189 3.13 -9.47 -26.74
CA GLY A 189 2.71 -10.35 -27.83
C GLY A 189 3.17 -11.81 -27.70
N GLU A 190 3.83 -12.19 -26.60
CA GLU A 190 4.29 -13.56 -26.37
C GLU A 190 3.47 -14.28 -25.28
N GLY A 191 3.85 -15.52 -24.97
CA GLY A 191 3.04 -16.44 -24.15
C GLY A 191 2.69 -15.93 -22.75
N VAL A 192 3.44 -15.00 -22.16
CA VAL A 192 3.05 -14.40 -20.87
C VAL A 192 1.77 -13.57 -21.01
N GLU A 193 1.57 -12.87 -22.13
CA GLU A 193 0.40 -12.02 -22.35
C GLU A 193 -0.88 -12.84 -22.52
N GLU A 194 -0.80 -13.91 -23.30
CA GLU A 194 -1.89 -14.89 -23.43
C GLU A 194 -2.23 -15.52 -22.07
N GLU A 195 -1.20 -15.90 -21.31
CA GLU A 195 -1.38 -16.50 -19.99
C GLU A 195 -2.07 -15.56 -18.99
N VAL A 196 -1.65 -14.29 -18.93
CA VAL A 196 -2.17 -13.34 -17.93
C VAL A 196 -3.47 -12.67 -18.33
N GLY A 197 -3.73 -12.52 -19.63
CA GLY A 197 -4.90 -11.80 -20.17
C GLY A 197 -6.24 -12.41 -19.75
N GLY A 198 -6.28 -13.70 -19.40
CA GLY A 198 -7.47 -14.42 -18.97
C GLY A 198 -7.53 -14.78 -17.49
N ILE A 199 -6.58 -14.34 -16.65
CA ILE A 199 -6.52 -14.80 -15.24
C ILE A 199 -7.75 -14.34 -14.44
N SER A 200 -8.18 -13.10 -14.60
CA SER A 200 -9.35 -12.56 -13.89
C SER A 200 -9.87 -11.29 -14.55
N SER A 201 -11.20 -11.15 -14.64
CA SER A 201 -11.86 -9.91 -15.07
C SER A 201 -11.79 -8.76 -14.05
N ARG A 202 -11.31 -9.06 -12.83
CA ARG A 202 -11.23 -8.12 -11.70
C ARG A 202 -9.95 -7.28 -11.68
N VAL A 203 -9.03 -7.56 -12.59
CA VAL A 203 -7.82 -6.77 -12.83
C VAL A 203 -7.70 -6.51 -14.32
N VAL A 204 -6.95 -5.47 -14.68
CA VAL A 204 -6.46 -5.30 -16.04
C VAL A 204 -5.00 -5.74 -16.05
N THR A 205 -4.56 -6.46 -17.07
CA THR A 205 -3.18 -6.95 -17.15
C THR A 205 -2.45 -6.35 -18.34
N ALA A 206 -1.19 -6.03 -18.14
CA ALA A 206 -0.25 -5.69 -19.21
C ALA A 206 1.02 -6.54 -19.09
N VAL A 207 1.71 -6.73 -20.22
CA VAL A 207 3.05 -7.30 -20.26
C VAL A 207 4.03 -6.26 -20.74
N GLN A 208 5.18 -6.16 -20.06
CA GLN A 208 6.24 -5.21 -20.38
C GLN A 208 7.61 -5.80 -20.01
N LYS A 209 8.64 -5.53 -20.81
CA LYS A 209 9.97 -6.18 -20.73
C LYS A 209 10.58 -6.21 -19.32
N ASN A 210 10.41 -5.14 -18.55
CA ASN A 210 10.93 -4.99 -17.20
C ASN A 210 9.84 -4.76 -16.15
N ALA A 211 8.56 -4.99 -16.48
CA ALA A 211 7.42 -4.79 -15.57
C ALA A 211 7.32 -3.39 -14.98
N TRP A 212 7.55 -2.34 -15.78
CA TRP A 212 7.38 -0.94 -15.36
C TRP A 212 6.39 -0.23 -16.28
N MET A 213 5.82 0.87 -15.78
CA MET A 213 4.93 1.72 -16.57
C MET A 213 5.73 2.50 -17.61
N ASP A 214 5.40 2.29 -18.88
CA ASP A 214 5.89 3.11 -20.00
C ASP A 214 4.71 3.77 -20.72
N ALA A 215 5.00 4.63 -21.70
CA ALA A 215 3.96 5.37 -22.43
C ALA A 215 2.94 4.43 -23.10
N ARG A 216 3.38 3.27 -23.60
CA ARG A 216 2.49 2.30 -24.23
C ARG A 216 1.53 1.69 -23.22
N VAL A 217 2.05 1.21 -22.09
CA VAL A 217 1.19 0.63 -21.04
C VAL A 217 0.25 1.70 -20.47
N TRP A 218 0.73 2.93 -20.27
CA TRP A 218 -0.08 4.04 -19.80
C TRP A 218 -1.24 4.35 -20.75
N LEU A 219 -0.96 4.58 -22.03
CA LEU A 219 -1.98 4.95 -23.01
C LEU A 219 -2.90 3.77 -23.34
N GLU A 220 -2.35 2.64 -23.79
CA GLU A 220 -3.15 1.52 -24.33
C GLU A 220 -3.87 0.74 -23.21
N THR A 221 -3.18 0.49 -22.08
CA THR A 221 -3.76 -0.36 -21.03
C THR A 221 -4.49 0.46 -19.97
N PHE A 222 -3.91 1.56 -19.51
CA PHE A 222 -4.55 2.35 -18.47
C PHE A 222 -5.60 3.31 -19.05
N VAL A 223 -5.22 4.26 -19.91
CA VAL A 223 -6.14 5.30 -20.40
C VAL A 223 -7.25 4.72 -21.26
N GLU A 224 -6.91 4.01 -22.35
CA GLU A 224 -7.91 3.52 -23.30
C GLU A 224 -8.75 2.38 -22.76
N LYS A 225 -8.12 1.42 -22.07
CA LYS A 225 -8.82 0.22 -21.58
C LYS A 225 -9.36 0.41 -20.17
N SER A 226 -8.50 0.51 -19.16
CA SER A 226 -8.97 0.53 -17.76
C SER A 226 -9.86 1.74 -17.44
N TRP A 227 -9.39 2.93 -17.80
CA TRP A 227 -10.07 4.19 -17.54
C TRP A 227 -11.22 4.44 -18.53
N GLY A 228 -10.98 4.22 -19.82
CA GLY A 228 -12.01 4.33 -20.87
C GLY A 228 -13.22 3.43 -20.64
N GLU A 229 -13.02 2.15 -20.24
CA GLU A 229 -14.13 1.25 -19.87
C GLU A 229 -14.90 1.79 -18.66
N PHE A 230 -14.20 2.29 -17.62
CA PHE A 230 -14.86 2.89 -16.46
C PHE A 230 -15.72 4.11 -16.84
N VAL A 231 -15.17 5.03 -17.63
CA VAL A 231 -15.88 6.23 -18.07
C VAL A 231 -17.07 5.86 -18.95
N SER A 232 -16.90 4.91 -19.86
CA SER A 232 -17.95 4.43 -20.76
C SER A 232 -19.07 3.71 -20.02
N ASP A 233 -18.77 2.94 -18.98
CA ASP A 233 -19.78 2.19 -18.24
C ASP A 233 -20.54 3.12 -17.28
N MET A 234 -19.80 3.91 -16.50
CA MET A 234 -20.38 4.69 -15.40
C MET A 234 -20.92 6.05 -15.83
N HIS A 235 -20.51 6.55 -17.00
CA HIS A 235 -20.77 7.92 -17.47
C HIS A 235 -20.61 8.97 -16.37
N PRO A 236 -19.50 8.93 -15.61
CA PRO A 236 -19.26 9.95 -14.62
C PRO A 236 -19.15 11.30 -15.36
N GLY A 237 -19.61 12.39 -14.74
CA GLY A 237 -19.38 13.72 -15.29
C GLY A 237 -17.88 14.03 -15.45
N PRO A 238 -17.50 15.30 -15.71
CA PRO A 238 -16.09 15.68 -15.79
C PRO A 238 -15.27 15.09 -14.63
N LEU A 239 -14.10 14.54 -14.93
CA LEU A 239 -13.22 13.88 -13.97
C LEU A 239 -11.93 14.67 -13.77
N ALA A 240 -11.28 14.48 -12.62
CA ALA A 240 -9.91 14.91 -12.37
C ALA A 240 -9.08 13.71 -11.89
N LEU A 241 -7.91 13.49 -12.51
CA LEU A 241 -7.01 12.39 -12.16
C LEU A 241 -5.66 12.91 -11.70
N TYR A 242 -5.38 12.73 -10.40
CA TYR A 242 -4.08 13.03 -9.80
C TYR A 242 -3.08 11.91 -10.06
N VAL A 243 -1.90 12.26 -10.57
CA VAL A 243 -0.80 11.33 -10.84
C VAL A 243 0.53 11.92 -10.39
N ASP A 244 1.53 11.07 -10.19
CA ASP A 244 2.91 11.52 -10.01
C ASP A 244 3.46 12.16 -11.31
N ASN A 245 4.67 12.72 -11.24
CA ASN A 245 5.27 13.45 -12.36
C ASN A 245 6.12 12.56 -13.29
N LEU A 246 5.81 11.26 -13.36
CA LEU A 246 6.53 10.33 -14.25
C LEU A 246 6.27 10.70 -15.72
N LYS A 247 7.31 10.62 -16.55
CA LYS A 247 7.27 11.11 -17.94
C LYS A 247 6.21 10.43 -18.81
N CYS A 248 5.89 9.16 -18.55
CA CYS A 248 4.83 8.47 -19.28
C CYS A 248 3.43 8.95 -18.87
N HIS A 249 3.27 9.45 -17.65
CA HIS A 249 1.99 9.99 -17.17
C HIS A 249 1.78 11.41 -17.68
N VAL A 250 2.83 12.23 -17.63
CA VAL A 250 2.75 13.67 -17.88
C VAL A 250 3.47 14.03 -19.19
N ASN A 251 2.73 13.96 -20.28
CA ASN A 251 3.11 14.42 -21.62
C ASN A 251 1.85 14.78 -22.41
N THR A 252 2.03 15.42 -23.57
CA THR A 252 0.92 15.90 -24.41
C THR A 252 -0.02 14.78 -24.86
N GLU A 253 0.51 13.60 -25.22
CA GLU A 253 -0.30 12.46 -25.66
C GLU A 253 -1.19 11.95 -24.52
N SER A 254 -0.66 11.88 -23.30
CA SER A 254 -1.42 11.51 -22.10
C SER A 254 -2.49 12.54 -21.74
N GLU A 255 -2.19 13.84 -21.85
CA GLU A 255 -3.14 14.92 -21.61
C GLU A 255 -4.30 14.88 -22.61
N GLU A 256 -3.99 14.72 -23.91
CA GLU A 256 -4.99 14.65 -24.98
C GLU A 256 -5.87 13.40 -24.86
N ALA A 257 -5.27 12.22 -24.57
CA ALA A 257 -6.01 10.97 -24.42
C ALA A 257 -6.96 11.02 -23.22
N LEU A 258 -6.52 11.51 -22.06
CA LEU A 258 -7.40 11.67 -20.90
C LEU A 258 -8.49 12.73 -21.12
N ALA A 259 -8.17 13.82 -21.82
CA ALA A 259 -9.14 14.84 -22.19
C ALA A 259 -10.23 14.29 -23.13
N ALA A 260 -9.89 13.38 -24.05
CA ALA A 260 -10.86 12.69 -24.90
C ALA A 260 -11.88 11.86 -24.09
N TRP A 261 -11.45 11.35 -22.93
CA TRP A 261 -12.30 10.69 -21.92
C TRP A 261 -12.90 11.66 -20.89
N GLY A 262 -12.88 12.97 -21.14
CA GLY A 262 -13.48 13.98 -20.25
C GLY A 262 -12.75 14.15 -18.90
N THR A 263 -11.45 13.83 -18.85
CA THR A 263 -10.65 13.81 -17.61
C THR A 263 -9.55 14.87 -17.65
N GLU A 264 -9.51 15.76 -16.64
CA GLU A 264 -8.38 16.67 -16.40
C GLU A 264 -7.24 15.88 -15.75
N LEU A 265 -6.08 15.84 -16.42
CA LEU A 265 -4.84 15.31 -15.85
C LEU A 265 -4.27 16.33 -14.85
N VAL A 266 -4.09 15.92 -13.59
CA VAL A 266 -3.59 16.80 -12.52
C VAL A 266 -2.25 16.28 -12.00
N PRO A 267 -1.12 16.72 -12.57
CA PRO A 267 0.20 16.27 -12.13
C PRO A 267 0.56 16.84 -10.76
N LEU A 268 1.03 15.98 -9.86
CA LEU A 268 1.57 16.39 -8.57
C LEU A 268 2.94 17.06 -8.74
N PRO A 269 3.33 18.05 -7.93
CA PRO A 269 4.65 18.66 -8.01
C PRO A 269 5.79 17.63 -7.92
N LYS A 270 6.92 17.93 -8.56
CA LYS A 270 8.07 17.02 -8.51
C LYS A 270 8.62 16.92 -7.08
N ASN A 271 9.09 15.72 -6.72
CA ASN A 271 9.69 15.42 -5.42
C ASN A 271 8.76 15.63 -4.21
N THR A 272 7.43 15.68 -4.40
CA THR A 272 6.46 15.83 -3.29
C THR A 272 5.66 14.57 -3.00
N THR A 273 6.00 13.44 -3.62
CA THR A 273 5.32 12.15 -3.48
C THR A 273 5.02 11.79 -2.02
N SER A 274 6.00 11.95 -1.13
CA SER A 274 5.88 11.63 0.30
C SER A 274 4.85 12.45 1.09
N VAL A 275 4.30 13.53 0.53
CA VAL A 275 3.36 14.45 1.20
C VAL A 275 2.10 14.76 0.39
N LEU A 276 2.18 14.63 -0.94
CA LEU A 276 1.10 15.02 -1.85
C LEU A 276 0.52 13.85 -2.64
N GLN A 277 1.14 12.67 -2.67
CA GLN A 277 0.59 11.49 -3.36
C GLN A 277 -0.34 10.71 -2.42
N PRO A 278 -1.68 10.79 -2.58
CA PRO A 278 -2.63 10.20 -1.63
C PRO A 278 -2.48 8.69 -1.47
N LEU A 279 -2.23 7.97 -2.57
CA LEU A 279 -2.00 6.52 -2.53
C LEU A 279 -0.77 6.16 -1.66
N ASP A 280 0.36 6.85 -1.81
CA ASP A 280 1.55 6.64 -0.98
C ASP A 280 1.32 6.96 0.50
N VAL A 281 0.66 8.09 0.78
CA VAL A 281 0.51 8.61 2.15
C VAL A 281 -0.54 7.83 2.95
N GLY A 282 -1.59 7.33 2.28
CA GLY A 282 -2.77 6.78 2.96
C GLY A 282 -3.09 5.32 2.68
N VAL A 283 -2.92 4.84 1.45
CA VAL A 283 -3.58 3.60 0.98
C VAL A 283 -2.60 2.45 0.76
N MET A 284 -1.44 2.74 0.17
CA MET A 284 -0.45 1.75 -0.22
C MET A 284 0.18 1.06 1.00
N GLY A 285 0.41 1.78 2.09
CA GLY A 285 0.95 1.22 3.33
C GLY A 285 0.06 0.10 3.92
N PRO A 286 -1.22 0.38 4.19
CA PRO A 286 -2.17 -0.64 4.62
C PRO A 286 -2.42 -1.75 3.59
N PHE A 287 -2.51 -1.42 2.30
CA PHE A 287 -2.62 -2.42 1.23
C PHE A 287 -1.45 -3.40 1.22
N GLN A 288 -0.22 -2.89 1.39
CA GLN A 288 0.96 -3.72 1.49
C GLN A 288 0.96 -4.60 2.75
N GLN A 289 0.43 -4.10 3.88
CA GLN A 289 0.23 -4.91 5.09
C GLN A 289 -0.75 -6.06 4.84
N LYS A 290 -1.89 -5.77 4.22
CA LYS A 290 -2.90 -6.79 3.89
C LYS A 290 -2.35 -7.83 2.91
N LEU A 291 -1.63 -7.41 1.87
CA LEU A 291 -0.92 -8.30 0.94
C LEU A 291 0.03 -9.27 1.67
N ARG A 292 0.79 -8.77 2.64
CA ARG A 292 1.70 -9.61 3.45
C ARG A 292 0.93 -10.62 4.30
N ALA A 293 -0.16 -10.20 4.95
CA ALA A 293 -1.00 -11.09 5.76
C ALA A 293 -1.65 -12.21 4.93
N ILE A 294 -2.18 -11.88 3.75
CA ILE A 294 -2.76 -12.87 2.83
C ILE A 294 -1.68 -13.83 2.33
N THR A 295 -0.50 -13.32 1.96
CA THR A 295 0.63 -14.16 1.54
C THR A 295 1.03 -15.15 2.63
N LEU A 296 1.14 -14.69 3.88
CA LEU A 296 1.48 -15.55 5.02
C LEU A 296 0.41 -16.62 5.26
N SER A 297 -0.86 -16.24 5.25
CA SER A 297 -1.98 -17.17 5.45
C SER A 297 -1.97 -18.28 4.39
N PHE A 298 -1.71 -17.90 3.14
CA PHE A 298 -1.55 -18.85 2.05
C PHE A 298 -0.37 -19.81 2.27
N GLU A 299 0.79 -19.27 2.64
CA GLU A 299 1.99 -20.09 2.90
C GLU A 299 1.76 -21.08 4.04
N LEU A 300 1.09 -20.65 5.12
CA LEU A 300 0.73 -21.52 6.25
C LEU A 300 -0.24 -22.63 5.83
N ASN A 301 -1.26 -22.32 5.02
CA ASN A 301 -2.20 -23.32 4.50
C ASN A 301 -1.50 -24.34 3.59
N ALA A 302 -0.67 -23.87 2.66
CA ALA A 302 0.08 -24.74 1.75
C ALA A 302 1.05 -25.67 2.51
N VAL A 303 1.69 -25.14 3.57
CA VAL A 303 2.46 -25.94 4.51
C VAL A 303 1.53 -26.93 5.19
N GLY A 304 0.45 -26.51 5.84
CA GLY A 304 -0.53 -27.34 6.55
C GLY A 304 -1.02 -28.57 5.77
N SER A 305 -1.47 -28.38 4.53
CA SER A 305 -2.04 -29.44 3.68
C SER A 305 -1.08 -30.57 3.32
N SER A 306 0.23 -30.36 3.49
CA SER A 306 1.29 -31.36 3.21
C SER A 306 1.94 -31.87 4.51
N GLY A 307 1.17 -32.00 5.59
CA GLY A 307 1.68 -32.35 6.93
C GLY A 307 2.41 -33.70 7.05
N HIS A 308 2.28 -34.58 6.06
CA HIS A 308 3.02 -35.84 5.98
C HIS A 308 4.49 -35.68 5.54
N LEU A 309 4.84 -34.54 4.93
CA LEU A 309 6.22 -34.25 4.51
C LEU A 309 6.97 -33.46 5.60
N PRO A 310 8.32 -33.56 5.65
CA PRO A 310 9.11 -32.68 6.51
C PRO A 310 8.86 -31.20 6.18
N LEU A 311 8.85 -30.32 7.20
CA LEU A 311 8.67 -28.87 7.05
C LEU A 311 9.55 -28.28 5.92
N ARG A 312 10.82 -28.70 5.82
CA ARG A 312 11.73 -28.24 4.76
C ARG A 312 11.21 -28.54 3.35
N GLU A 313 10.62 -29.71 3.12
CA GLU A 313 10.11 -30.12 1.80
C GLU A 313 8.85 -29.35 1.43
N ARG A 314 7.95 -29.17 2.40
CA ARG A 314 6.72 -28.35 2.27
C ARG A 314 7.05 -26.92 1.82
N LEU A 315 8.04 -26.33 2.47
CA LEU A 315 8.54 -24.98 2.16
C LEU A 315 9.23 -24.91 0.79
N LEU A 316 9.96 -25.96 0.38
CA LEU A 316 10.57 -26.04 -0.94
C LEU A 316 9.54 -26.14 -2.06
N THR A 317 8.41 -26.81 -1.84
CA THR A 317 7.31 -26.89 -2.81
C THR A 317 6.76 -25.50 -3.14
N ILE A 318 6.57 -24.65 -2.12
CA ILE A 318 6.16 -23.25 -2.30
C ILE A 318 7.21 -22.48 -3.11
N GLN A 319 8.49 -22.66 -2.78
CA GLN A 319 9.59 -21.97 -3.47
C GLN A 319 9.73 -22.38 -4.94
N ARG A 320 9.49 -23.66 -5.25
CA ARG A 320 9.65 -24.30 -6.58
C ARG A 320 8.42 -24.17 -7.48
N MET A 321 7.41 -23.42 -7.04
CA MET A 321 6.22 -23.14 -7.82
C MET A 321 6.56 -22.59 -9.21
N SER A 322 5.82 -23.04 -10.22
CA SER A 322 6.01 -22.60 -11.61
C SER A 322 5.73 -21.10 -11.76
N ALA A 323 6.37 -20.45 -12.74
CA ALA A 323 6.15 -19.03 -12.99
C ALA A 323 4.67 -18.68 -13.28
N PRO A 324 3.90 -19.48 -14.05
CA PRO A 324 2.49 -19.22 -14.25
C PRO A 324 1.66 -19.25 -12.96
N GLU A 325 1.91 -20.24 -12.11
CA GLU A 325 1.22 -20.38 -10.84
C GLU A 325 1.56 -19.22 -9.88
N LYS A 326 2.81 -18.72 -9.92
CA LYS A 326 3.20 -17.52 -9.16
C LYS A 326 2.48 -16.25 -9.65
N ARG A 327 2.30 -16.09 -10.97
CA ARG A 327 1.56 -14.95 -11.54
C ARG A 327 0.10 -15.00 -11.17
N LYS A 328 -0.55 -16.16 -11.34
CA LYS A 328 -1.94 -16.39 -10.91
C LYS A 328 -2.13 -16.02 -9.43
N ARG A 329 -1.26 -16.50 -8.55
CA ARG A 329 -1.33 -16.18 -7.12
C ARG A 329 -1.03 -14.72 -6.80
N LEU A 330 -0.17 -14.05 -7.57
CA LEU A 330 0.01 -12.61 -7.42
C LEU A 330 -1.30 -11.88 -7.71
N VAL A 331 -2.00 -12.23 -8.79
CA VAL A 331 -3.32 -11.65 -9.12
C VAL A 331 -4.33 -11.89 -8.01
N GLU A 332 -4.48 -13.13 -7.54
CA GLU A 332 -5.42 -13.48 -6.47
C GLU A 332 -5.15 -12.70 -5.19
N ARG A 333 -3.88 -12.56 -4.80
CA ARG A 333 -3.48 -11.77 -3.61
C ARG A 333 -3.77 -10.29 -3.78
N VAL A 334 -3.48 -9.71 -4.94
CA VAL A 334 -3.76 -8.30 -5.24
C VAL A 334 -5.26 -8.04 -5.15
N ILE A 335 -6.08 -8.87 -5.78
CA ILE A 335 -7.55 -8.76 -5.72
C ILE A 335 -8.02 -8.82 -4.27
N ALA A 336 -7.65 -9.88 -3.53
CA ALA A 336 -8.10 -10.07 -2.16
C ALA A 336 -7.66 -8.95 -1.21
N ALA A 337 -6.45 -8.40 -1.40
CA ALA A 337 -5.98 -7.25 -0.63
C ALA A 337 -6.73 -5.96 -1.01
N TRP A 338 -6.99 -5.76 -2.31
CA TRP A 338 -7.60 -4.53 -2.80
C TRP A 338 -9.07 -4.42 -2.43
N ASP A 339 -9.78 -5.55 -2.38
CA ASP A 339 -11.19 -5.60 -1.99
C ASP A 339 -11.44 -5.47 -0.50
N ALA A 340 -10.38 -5.60 0.32
CA ALA A 340 -10.51 -5.45 1.76
C ALA A 340 -11.15 -4.07 2.07
N PRO A 341 -12.11 -3.99 3.01
CA PRO A 341 -12.79 -2.75 3.33
C PRO A 341 -11.79 -1.63 3.62
N THR A 342 -12.11 -0.39 3.22
CA THR A 342 -11.20 0.77 3.35
C THR A 342 -10.81 1.08 4.81
N GLY A 343 -11.55 0.59 5.81
CA GLY A 343 -11.13 0.66 7.23
C GLY A 343 -10.06 -0.36 7.63
N GLN A 344 -9.69 -1.27 6.74
CA GLN A 344 -8.59 -2.23 6.85
C GLN A 344 -7.48 -1.93 5.82
N LEU A 345 -7.65 -0.88 4.99
CA LEU A 345 -6.68 -0.32 4.06
C LEU A 345 -6.38 1.15 4.41
#